data_AF-A0A0W4ZQJ7-F1
#
_entry.id   AF-A0A0W4ZQJ7-F1
#
_cell.length_a   1.000
_cell.length_b   1.000
_cell.length_c   1.000
_cell.angle_alpha   90.00
_cell.angle_beta   90.00
_cell.angle_gamma   90.00
#
_symmetry.space_group_name_H-M   'P 1'
#
loop_
_entity.id
_entity.type
_entity.pdbx_description
1 polymer ?
#
loop_
_entity_poly.entity_id
_entity_poly.type
_entity_poly.pdbx_seq_one_letter_code
_entity_poly.pdbx_strand_id
1 'polypeptide(L)'
;MDGRIIGILGGGQLGRMLVQAAQRLNIETIILDPDVNSPAKQINSSEKHINGSFSDFDNILSLANKCDVLTIEIEHVNVNALEHISLEGRVKVHPSFNTIKIIQDKYLQKLHLIKHGNPVVENIAVNNTLEDIKLAGEKLGYPFMLKARTMAYDGRGNYKVDCLESCNSSLVAFKKVPLYAERWVSFEKELAVIVVRNVDGVIGSYPVVETVQSDNICRLVYAPARVPSSVFENAKRIAEKSVQCFSGAGVFGVEMFLTKSGDIIINEIAPRPHNSGHYTIDACPTSQYESHIRSILNLPLSKDSFIFSTPETSAIMLNLIANGSEMEYMEILQRALKVEGSIIHLYGKKEPRKGRKMGHITIIAASISEAENKLYKILPFSEISSSYCLLAKEPFIFRKPLVAIIMGSDSDLPTMKSAIEIFRKFDVPIMGPDIVSAHRTPRKLVEFSCNAALNGYKVIIAGAGGAAHLPGMVASMTTLPVIGVPIKGSALNGVDSLYSIVQMPRGVPVATVAIDNSTNAALLALRIIGTVDNRVKFLLDEYARNMEADVLLKSKKLQDVGWEHVSLYHIYIR
;
A
#
# COMPACT_ATOMS: atom_id res chain seq x y z
N MET A 1 17.44 -14.88 21.55
CA MET A 1 18.21 -15.50 20.43
C MET A 1 19.56 -14.83 20.27
N ASP A 2 19.61 -13.51 20.47
CA ASP A 2 20.83 -12.72 20.57
C ASP A 2 21.02 -12.26 22.02
N GLY A 3 22.25 -12.26 22.53
CA GLY A 3 22.56 -11.82 23.90
C GLY A 3 22.83 -10.31 24.01
N ARG A 4 22.96 -9.61 22.88
CA ARG A 4 23.22 -8.17 22.85
C ARG A 4 22.01 -7.37 23.30
N ILE A 5 22.27 -6.30 24.03
CA ILE A 5 21.27 -5.35 24.52
C ILE A 5 21.21 -4.16 23.56
N ILE A 6 19.99 -3.78 23.16
CA ILE A 6 19.77 -2.60 22.31
C ILE A 6 19.34 -1.40 23.17
N GLY A 7 20.11 -0.32 23.12
CA GLY A 7 19.71 1.00 23.61
C GLY A 7 18.87 1.75 22.57
N ILE A 8 17.74 2.31 22.97
CA ILE A 8 16.85 3.09 22.09
C ILE A 8 16.75 4.52 22.62
N LEU A 9 17.13 5.49 21.78
CA LEU A 9 16.98 6.92 22.05
C LEU A 9 15.59 7.38 21.61
N GLY A 10 14.72 7.64 22.59
CA GLY A 10 13.31 7.98 22.40
C GLY A 10 12.38 6.81 22.74
N GLY A 11 11.37 7.09 23.56
CA GLY A 11 10.37 6.14 24.03
C GLY A 11 8.99 6.35 23.40
N GLY A 12 8.92 7.04 22.26
CA GLY A 12 7.67 7.31 21.54
C GLY A 12 7.02 6.07 20.93
N GLN A 13 6.04 6.30 20.05
CA GLN A 13 5.27 5.20 19.46
C GLN A 13 6.12 4.26 18.59
N LEU A 14 7.15 4.78 17.89
CA LEU A 14 7.99 3.92 17.07
C LEU A 14 8.90 3.08 17.97
N GLY A 15 9.30 3.63 19.12
CA GLY A 15 10.12 2.95 20.13
C GLY A 15 9.32 1.82 20.76
N ARG A 16 8.03 2.05 21.02
CA ARG A 16 7.10 1.01 21.44
C ARG A 16 7.05 -0.14 20.44
N MET A 17 6.91 0.15 19.15
CA MET A 17 6.85 -0.89 18.12
C MET A 17 8.20 -1.59 17.89
N LEU A 18 9.33 -0.90 18.11
CA LEU A 18 10.67 -1.52 18.16
C LEU A 18 10.79 -2.52 19.33
N VAL A 19 10.35 -2.14 20.53
CA VAL A 19 10.28 -3.04 21.70
C VAL A 19 9.37 -4.23 21.41
N GLN A 20 8.20 -3.96 20.80
CA GLN A 20 7.32 -4.87 20.05
C GLN A 20 8.07 -6.04 19.42
N ALA A 21 8.85 -5.67 18.41
CA ALA A 21 9.59 -6.60 17.57
C ALA A 21 10.77 -7.26 18.29
N ALA A 22 11.51 -6.52 19.12
CA ALA A 22 12.66 -7.03 19.84
C ALA A 22 12.28 -8.11 20.86
N GLN A 23 11.22 -7.89 21.64
CA GLN A 23 10.74 -8.87 22.62
C GLN A 23 10.29 -10.18 21.98
N ARG A 24 9.67 -10.13 20.79
CA ARG A 24 9.30 -11.33 20.03
C ARG A 24 10.51 -12.20 19.65
N LEU A 25 11.68 -11.60 19.51
CA LEU A 25 12.96 -12.27 19.23
C LEU A 25 13.76 -12.62 20.51
N ASN A 26 13.18 -12.33 21.68
CA ASN A 26 13.84 -12.43 22.99
C ASN A 26 15.17 -11.64 23.00
N ILE A 27 15.10 -10.36 22.65
CA ILE A 27 16.21 -9.40 22.66
C ILE A 27 15.90 -8.31 23.69
N GLU A 28 16.84 -8.08 24.61
CA GLU A 28 16.69 -7.05 25.65
C GLU A 28 16.83 -5.65 25.05
N THR A 29 15.99 -4.72 25.49
CA THR A 29 16.02 -3.32 25.08
C THR A 29 16.00 -2.39 26.29
N ILE A 30 16.76 -1.29 26.23
CA ILE A 30 16.81 -0.24 27.24
C ILE A 30 16.48 1.09 26.59
N ILE A 31 15.57 1.86 27.18
CA ILE A 31 15.04 3.10 26.60
C ILE A 31 15.57 4.30 27.38
N LEU A 32 16.03 5.32 26.65
CA LEU A 32 16.23 6.68 27.16
C LEU A 32 15.07 7.57 26.68
N ASP A 33 14.29 8.08 27.62
CA ASP A 33 13.22 9.04 27.34
C ASP A 33 12.95 9.91 28.58
N PRO A 34 12.66 11.21 28.44
CA PRO A 34 12.36 12.07 29.59
C PRO A 34 11.06 11.67 30.31
N ASP A 35 10.08 11.10 29.60
CA ASP A 35 8.84 10.63 30.20
C ASP A 35 9.01 9.21 30.75
N VAL A 36 8.80 9.07 32.07
CA VAL A 36 8.82 7.80 32.79
C VAL A 36 7.73 6.84 32.30
N ASN A 37 6.63 7.38 31.77
CA ASN A 37 5.49 6.65 31.23
C ASN A 37 5.42 6.73 29.70
N SER A 38 6.55 6.94 29.02
CA SER A 38 6.61 6.97 27.57
C SER A 38 6.07 5.67 26.94
N PRO A 39 5.43 5.73 25.75
CA PRO A 39 4.81 4.57 25.10
C PRO A 39 5.63 3.28 25.08
N ALA A 40 6.95 3.37 24.89
CA ALA A 40 7.86 2.23 24.85
C ALA A 40 8.12 1.63 26.24
N LYS A 41 8.30 2.48 27.27
CA LYS A 41 8.54 2.03 28.65
C LYS A 41 7.32 1.31 29.24
N GLN A 42 6.11 1.71 28.84
CA GLN A 42 4.86 1.08 29.31
C GLN A 42 4.76 -0.44 29.06
N ILE A 43 5.48 -0.95 28.06
CA ILE A 43 5.43 -2.37 27.65
C ILE A 43 6.77 -3.08 27.85
N ASN A 44 7.75 -2.38 28.43
CA ASN A 44 9.08 -2.91 28.66
C ASN A 44 9.31 -2.98 30.17
N SER A 45 9.46 -4.19 30.69
CA SER A 45 9.62 -4.43 32.13
C SER A 45 11.04 -4.14 32.64
N SER A 46 11.95 -3.65 31.80
CA SER A 46 13.34 -3.40 32.20
C SER A 46 13.46 -2.20 33.15
N GLU A 47 13.97 -2.46 34.35
CA GLU A 47 14.28 -1.41 35.34
C GLU A 47 15.52 -0.58 34.95
N LYS A 48 16.27 -1.00 33.91
CA LYS A 48 17.51 -0.35 33.49
C LYS A 48 17.29 0.94 32.68
N HIS A 49 16.03 1.26 32.35
CA HIS A 49 15.63 2.46 31.62
C HIS A 49 16.19 3.74 32.22
N ILE A 50 16.39 4.75 31.37
CA ILE A 50 16.94 6.04 31.78
C ILE A 50 15.87 7.11 31.57
N ASN A 51 15.65 7.89 32.62
CA ASN A 51 14.76 9.05 32.62
C ASN A 51 15.63 10.28 32.38
N GLY A 52 15.70 10.73 31.14
CA GLY A 52 16.62 11.78 30.73
C GLY A 52 16.39 12.20 29.29
N SER A 53 17.02 13.31 28.90
CA SER A 53 16.86 13.85 27.56
C SER A 53 17.76 13.14 26.55
N PHE A 54 17.22 12.79 25.39
CA PHE A 54 18.01 12.32 24.24
C PHE A 54 18.73 13.46 23.49
N SER A 55 18.62 14.71 23.95
CA SER A 55 19.46 15.84 23.54
C SER A 55 20.62 16.10 24.50
N ASP A 56 20.63 15.45 25.66
CA ASP A 56 21.66 15.62 26.68
C ASP A 56 22.79 14.61 26.49
N PHE A 57 24.03 15.08 26.58
CA PHE A 57 25.21 14.27 26.27
C PHE A 57 25.38 13.11 27.28
N ASP A 58 25.33 13.42 28.58
CA ASP A 58 25.61 12.47 29.65
C ASP A 58 24.53 11.40 29.79
N ASN A 59 23.27 11.75 29.53
CA ASN A 59 22.17 10.79 29.48
C ASN A 59 22.36 9.75 28.36
N ILE A 60 22.85 10.16 27.19
CA ILE A 60 23.11 9.24 26.07
C ILE A 60 24.29 8.33 26.40
N LEU A 61 25.37 8.86 26.98
CA LEU A 61 26.51 8.05 27.45
C LEU A 61 26.08 7.04 28.52
N SER A 62 25.22 7.45 29.44
CA SER A 62 24.65 6.57 30.47
C SER A 62 23.87 5.40 29.85
N LEU A 63 23.15 5.62 28.75
CA LEU A 63 22.49 4.54 28.00
C LEU A 63 23.51 3.64 27.30
N ALA A 64 24.50 4.24 26.64
CA ALA A 64 25.56 3.51 25.94
C ALA A 64 26.32 2.57 26.90
N ASN A 65 26.50 2.95 28.17
CA ASN A 65 27.13 2.11 29.20
C ASN A 65 26.32 0.85 29.56
N LYS A 66 25.06 0.75 29.16
CA LYS A 66 24.17 -0.37 29.46
C LYS A 66 23.78 -1.21 28.24
N CYS A 67 24.30 -0.91 27.05
CA CYS A 67 23.94 -1.60 25.82
C CYS A 67 25.15 -1.89 24.92
N ASP A 68 24.95 -2.79 23.96
CA ASP A 68 25.95 -3.19 22.96
C ASP A 68 25.72 -2.49 21.61
N VAL A 69 24.46 -2.20 21.30
CA VAL A 69 24.03 -1.48 20.09
C VAL A 69 23.09 -0.36 20.48
N LEU A 70 23.31 0.83 19.93
CA LEU A 70 22.51 2.02 20.15
C LEU A 70 21.76 2.39 18.87
N THR A 71 20.46 2.61 18.96
CA THR A 71 19.62 3.09 17.86
C THR A 71 18.73 4.26 18.27
N ILE A 72 18.12 4.91 17.28
CA ILE A 72 17.26 6.08 17.45
C ILE A 72 15.81 5.77 17.07
N GLU A 73 14.89 6.30 17.88
CA GLU A 73 13.50 6.48 17.49
C GLU A 73 13.25 7.88 16.91
N ILE A 74 13.94 8.87 17.44
CA ILE A 74 13.77 10.27 17.11
C ILE A 74 15.01 10.80 16.41
N GLU A 75 14.83 11.63 15.39
CA GLU A 75 15.95 12.22 14.65
C GLU A 75 16.68 13.28 15.47
N HIS A 76 15.99 13.99 16.37
CA HIS A 76 16.52 15.15 17.11
C HIS A 76 17.29 14.73 18.37
N VAL A 77 18.42 14.07 18.16
CA VAL A 77 19.35 13.59 19.21
C VAL A 77 20.67 14.36 19.18
N ASN A 78 21.43 14.29 20.28
CA ASN A 78 22.76 14.91 20.34
C ASN A 78 23.78 14.11 19.51
N VAL A 79 24.10 14.60 18.31
CA VAL A 79 25.03 13.94 17.38
C VAL A 79 26.46 13.86 17.94
N ASN A 80 26.90 14.84 18.74
CA ASN A 80 28.24 14.83 19.31
C ASN A 80 28.42 13.68 20.31
N ALA A 81 27.38 13.35 21.07
CA ALA A 81 27.38 12.16 21.95
C ALA A 81 27.49 10.87 21.12
N LEU A 82 26.73 10.77 20.02
CA LEU A 82 26.79 9.61 19.12
C LEU A 82 28.15 9.44 18.44
N GLU A 83 28.76 10.55 18.03
CA GLU A 83 30.11 10.59 17.47
C GLU A 83 31.13 10.11 18.50
N HIS A 84 31.08 10.63 19.73
CA HIS A 84 31.95 10.21 20.82
C HIS A 84 31.85 8.70 21.09
N ILE A 85 30.63 8.18 21.29
CA ILE A 85 30.38 6.75 21.52
C ILE A 85 30.87 5.89 20.34
N SER A 86 30.66 6.36 19.10
CA SER A 86 31.11 5.63 17.91
C SER A 86 32.64 5.54 17.83
N LEU A 87 33.34 6.61 18.21
CA LEU A 87 34.81 6.68 18.20
C LEU A 87 35.45 5.85 19.32
N GLU A 88 34.79 5.73 20.48
CA GLU A 88 35.22 4.80 21.53
C GLU A 88 35.15 3.33 21.08
N GLY A 89 34.23 3.00 20.16
CA GLY A 89 34.15 1.71 19.50
C GLY A 89 33.50 0.58 20.30
N ARG A 90 33.22 0.78 21.60
CA ARG A 90 32.59 -0.20 22.50
C ARG A 90 31.14 -0.51 22.10
N VAL A 91 30.37 0.51 21.70
CA VAL A 91 28.95 0.40 21.34
C VAL A 91 28.79 0.70 19.86
N LYS A 92 28.02 -0.12 19.14
CA LYS A 92 27.72 0.16 17.72
C LYS A 92 26.53 1.12 17.62
N VAL A 93 26.69 2.22 16.88
CA VAL A 93 25.62 3.22 16.68
C VAL A 93 25.01 3.05 15.30
N HIS A 94 23.70 2.82 15.25
CA HIS A 94 22.95 2.59 14.02
C HIS A 94 21.64 3.40 13.97
N PRO A 95 21.36 4.14 12.89
CA PRO A 95 22.25 4.48 11.79
C PRO A 95 23.52 5.22 12.28
N SER A 96 24.52 5.35 11.42
CA SER A 96 25.77 6.00 11.83
C SER A 96 25.54 7.47 12.24
N PHE A 97 26.33 7.97 13.19
CA PHE A 97 26.25 9.37 13.64
C PHE A 97 26.37 10.35 12.46
N ASN A 98 27.21 10.05 11.45
CA ASN A 98 27.36 10.87 10.25
C ASN A 98 26.07 10.92 9.42
N THR A 99 25.36 9.78 9.30
CA THR A 99 24.06 9.75 8.61
C THR A 99 23.02 10.58 9.35
N ILE A 100 22.96 10.46 10.68
CA ILE A 100 22.06 11.28 11.50
C ILE A 100 22.40 12.77 11.36
N LYS A 101 23.70 13.14 11.39
CA LYS A 101 24.19 14.51 11.21
C LYS A 101 23.73 15.12 9.87
N ILE A 102 23.88 14.37 8.79
CA ILE A 102 23.48 14.83 7.45
C ILE A 102 21.96 15.00 7.36
N ILE A 103 21.20 14.06 7.93
CA ILE A 103 19.73 14.04 7.78
C ILE A 103 19.03 15.04 8.72
N GLN A 104 19.57 15.30 9.91
CA GLN A 104 19.02 16.31 10.82
C GLN A 104 18.93 17.70 10.18
N ASP A 105 19.85 18.02 9.26
CA ASP A 105 19.79 19.22 8.43
C ASP A 105 19.22 18.88 7.04
N LYS A 106 17.95 19.26 6.84
CA LYS A 106 17.20 18.96 5.62
C LYS A 106 17.87 19.51 4.36
N TYR A 107 18.61 20.62 4.45
CA TYR A 107 19.35 21.14 3.30
C TYR A 107 20.63 20.34 3.03
N LEU A 108 21.37 19.94 4.06
CA LEU A 108 22.54 19.06 3.87
C LEU A 108 22.14 17.70 3.31
N GLN A 109 20.99 17.16 3.72
CA GLN A 109 20.42 15.96 3.12
C GLN A 109 20.23 16.12 1.61
N LYS A 110 19.65 17.26 1.16
CA LYS A 110 19.43 17.54 -0.26
C LYS A 110 20.75 17.61 -1.02
N LEU A 111 21.73 18.36 -0.51
CA LEU A 111 23.06 18.45 -1.12
C LEU A 111 23.75 17.08 -1.21
N HIS A 112 23.62 16.26 -0.17
CA HIS A 112 24.17 14.89 -0.16
C HIS A 112 23.50 14.02 -1.23
N LEU A 113 22.18 14.09 -1.37
CA LEU A 113 21.43 13.36 -2.41
C LEU A 113 21.81 13.82 -3.83
N ILE A 114 21.93 15.13 -4.06
CA ILE A 114 22.37 15.71 -5.34
C ILE A 114 23.76 15.22 -5.71
N LYS A 115 24.70 15.25 -4.76
CA LYS A 115 26.08 14.78 -4.95
C LYS A 115 26.15 13.33 -5.41
N HIS A 116 25.18 12.49 -5.03
CA HIS A 116 25.10 11.08 -5.42
C HIS A 116 24.13 10.82 -6.60
N GLY A 117 23.69 11.87 -7.29
CA GLY A 117 22.83 11.76 -8.47
C GLY A 117 21.44 11.19 -8.18
N ASN A 118 20.87 11.56 -7.03
CA ASN A 118 19.48 11.26 -6.69
C ASN A 118 18.57 12.45 -7.03
N PRO A 119 17.36 12.20 -7.57
CA PRO A 119 16.46 13.27 -7.98
C PRO A 119 15.85 13.92 -6.74
N VAL A 120 16.19 15.20 -6.51
CA VAL A 120 15.54 16.03 -5.49
C VAL A 120 15.01 17.29 -6.15
N VAL A 121 14.06 17.95 -5.49
CA VAL A 121 13.58 19.26 -5.94
C VAL A 121 14.72 20.27 -5.94
N GLU A 122 14.69 21.17 -6.92
CA GLU A 122 15.59 22.31 -6.98
C GLU A 122 15.48 23.12 -5.68
N ASN A 123 16.63 23.38 -5.06
CA ASN A 123 16.70 23.98 -3.73
C ASN A 123 17.93 24.87 -3.59
N ILE A 124 17.82 25.89 -2.72
CA ILE A 124 18.90 26.83 -2.42
C ILE A 124 18.94 27.15 -0.92
N ALA A 125 20.13 27.43 -0.39
CA ALA A 125 20.27 28.01 0.94
C ALA A 125 19.69 29.44 0.96
N VAL A 126 19.04 29.80 2.06
CA VAL A 126 18.44 31.12 2.27
C VAL A 126 18.86 31.62 3.64
N ASN A 127 19.52 32.79 3.72
CA ASN A 127 19.70 33.40 5.04
C ASN A 127 18.36 33.99 5.49
N ASN A 128 18.18 34.11 6.80
CA ASN A 128 16.93 34.56 7.38
C ASN A 128 16.79 36.10 7.28
N THR A 129 16.76 36.60 6.04
CA THR A 129 16.65 38.02 5.65
C THR A 129 15.58 38.15 4.55
N LEU A 130 14.95 39.31 4.46
CA LEU A 130 13.90 39.54 3.47
C LEU A 130 14.46 39.52 2.04
N GLU A 131 15.66 40.06 1.86
CA GLU A 131 16.36 40.14 0.58
C GLU A 131 16.65 38.75 0.02
N ASP A 132 17.17 37.82 0.84
CA ASP A 132 17.49 36.46 0.38
C ASP A 132 16.23 35.63 0.07
N ILE A 133 15.14 35.86 0.81
CA ILE A 133 13.84 35.23 0.50
C ILE A 133 13.30 35.72 -0.84
N LYS A 134 13.42 37.03 -1.14
CA LYS A 134 13.04 37.58 -2.46
C LYS A 134 13.90 36.99 -3.58
N LEU A 135 15.21 36.90 -3.37
CA LEU A 135 16.15 36.33 -4.32
C LEU A 135 15.88 34.83 -4.57
N ALA A 136 15.36 34.11 -3.56
CA ALA A 136 14.89 32.75 -3.74
C ALA A 136 13.67 32.67 -4.67
N GLY A 137 12.72 33.58 -4.54
CA GLY A 137 11.58 33.69 -5.44
C GLY A 137 11.97 34.02 -6.89
N GLU A 138 12.99 34.86 -7.09
CA GLU A 138 13.54 35.16 -8.42
C GLU A 138 14.17 33.93 -9.08
N LYS A 139 14.87 33.09 -8.31
CA LYS A 139 15.56 31.90 -8.81
C LYS A 139 14.65 30.69 -9.02
N LEU A 140 13.78 30.40 -8.04
CA LEU A 140 12.95 29.19 -8.02
C LEU A 140 11.57 29.39 -8.67
N GLY A 141 11.16 30.65 -8.83
CA GLY A 141 9.80 31.02 -9.20
C GLY A 141 8.81 30.91 -8.03
N TYR A 142 7.62 31.47 -8.23
CA TYR A 142 6.51 31.38 -7.27
C TYR A 142 5.44 30.38 -7.76
N PRO A 143 4.77 29.65 -6.86
CA PRO A 143 5.11 29.54 -5.45
C PRO A 143 6.42 28.78 -5.21
N PHE A 144 7.04 28.99 -4.05
CA PHE A 144 8.11 28.13 -3.54
C PHE A 144 7.85 27.79 -2.06
N MET A 145 8.54 26.78 -1.55
CA MET A 145 8.45 26.37 -0.15
C MET A 145 9.69 26.83 0.61
N LEU A 146 9.51 27.71 1.59
CA LEU A 146 10.56 28.11 2.53
C LEU A 146 10.52 27.17 3.74
N LYS A 147 11.67 26.59 4.11
CA LYS A 147 11.76 25.56 5.13
C LYS A 147 12.87 25.85 6.14
N ALA A 148 12.62 25.56 7.40
CA ALA A 148 13.66 25.47 8.42
C ALA A 148 14.56 24.28 8.12
N ARG A 149 15.87 24.46 8.29
CA ARG A 149 16.85 23.40 8.03
C ARG A 149 16.81 22.27 9.06
N THR A 150 16.49 22.59 10.31
CA THR A 150 16.44 21.63 11.42
C THR A 150 15.10 21.73 12.16
N MET A 151 14.77 20.72 12.97
CA MET A 151 13.58 20.69 13.84
C MET A 151 12.22 20.80 13.10
N ALA A 152 12.18 20.57 11.79
CA ALA A 152 10.97 20.54 10.99
C ALA A 152 10.34 19.15 10.96
N TYR A 153 9.01 19.05 11.18
CA TYR A 153 8.23 17.81 11.15
C TYR A 153 6.72 18.10 11.04
N ASP A 154 5.94 17.20 10.43
CA ASP A 154 4.47 17.29 10.34
C ASP A 154 4.00 18.71 9.89
N GLY A 155 4.65 19.28 8.87
CA GLY A 155 4.40 20.63 8.35
C GLY A 155 4.97 21.80 9.16
N ARG A 156 5.39 21.59 10.42
CA ARG A 156 6.06 22.62 11.22
C ARG A 156 7.42 22.95 10.63
N GLY A 157 7.73 24.24 10.57
CA GLY A 157 8.96 24.71 9.95
C GLY A 157 8.88 24.82 8.42
N ASN A 158 7.69 24.74 7.83
CA ASN A 158 7.45 25.00 6.41
C ASN A 158 6.55 26.23 6.24
N TYR A 159 6.83 27.04 5.22
CA TYR A 159 6.01 28.18 4.83
C TYR A 159 5.94 28.28 3.31
N LYS A 160 4.74 28.21 2.75
CA LYS A 160 4.53 28.41 1.31
C LYS A 160 4.57 29.89 1.00
N VAL A 161 5.48 30.31 0.12
CA VAL A 161 5.58 31.69 -0.36
C VAL A 161 4.93 31.75 -1.73
N ASP A 162 3.71 32.29 -1.78
CA ASP A 162 2.89 32.33 -3.00
C ASP A 162 3.26 33.46 -3.96
N CYS A 163 3.79 34.56 -3.45
CA CYS A 163 4.12 35.75 -4.23
C CYS A 163 5.12 36.64 -3.46
N LEU A 164 5.58 37.72 -4.11
CA LEU A 164 6.54 38.66 -3.54
C LEU A 164 6.05 39.31 -2.24
N GLU A 165 4.75 39.61 -2.15
CA GLU A 165 4.12 40.21 -0.97
C GLU A 165 4.12 39.25 0.23
N SER A 166 4.12 37.94 -0.03
CA SER A 166 4.15 36.90 1.00
C SER A 166 5.52 36.74 1.66
N CYS A 167 6.59 37.29 1.05
CA CYS A 167 7.96 37.16 1.57
C CYS A 167 8.10 37.74 2.98
N ASN A 168 7.48 38.89 3.27
CA ASN A 168 7.56 39.51 4.59
C ASN A 168 6.87 38.65 5.67
N SER A 169 5.67 38.12 5.36
CA SER A 169 4.93 37.22 6.25
C SER A 169 5.69 35.92 6.51
N SER A 170 6.38 35.40 5.50
CA SER A 170 7.22 34.19 5.63
C SER A 170 8.39 34.40 6.58
N LEU A 171 9.03 35.58 6.55
CA LEU A 171 10.14 35.91 7.44
C LEU A 171 9.69 35.94 8.91
N VAL A 172 8.54 36.56 9.18
CA VAL A 172 7.96 36.66 10.53
C VAL A 172 7.65 35.27 11.11
N ALA A 173 7.29 34.29 10.26
CA ALA A 173 7.01 32.92 10.70
C ALA A 173 8.25 32.19 11.23
N PHE A 174 9.46 32.60 10.85
CA PHE A 174 10.71 31.93 11.24
C PHE A 174 11.52 32.78 12.23
N LYS A 175 11.61 32.33 13.50
CA LYS A 175 12.32 33.00 14.61
C LYS A 175 13.86 32.96 14.49
N LYS A 176 14.45 33.54 13.44
CA LYS A 176 15.90 33.58 13.18
C LYS A 176 16.60 32.19 13.13
N VAL A 177 15.91 31.19 12.60
CA VAL A 177 16.49 29.86 12.35
C VAL A 177 17.15 29.80 10.95
N PRO A 178 18.14 28.91 10.73
CA PRO A 178 18.68 28.66 9.39
C PRO A 178 17.61 28.12 8.43
N LEU A 179 17.56 28.65 7.21
CA LEU A 179 16.52 28.34 6.22
C LEU A 179 17.12 27.78 4.92
N TYR A 180 16.27 27.15 4.14
CA TYR A 180 16.47 26.86 2.73
C TYR A 180 15.14 26.94 2.01
N ALA A 181 15.18 27.14 0.70
CA ALA A 181 13.99 27.19 -0.15
C ALA A 181 14.03 26.07 -1.18
N GLU A 182 12.85 25.55 -1.51
CA GLU A 182 12.65 24.55 -2.54
C GLU A 182 11.58 25.03 -3.52
N ARG A 183 11.78 24.75 -4.81
CA ARG A 183 10.75 25.01 -5.82
C ARG A 183 9.46 24.28 -5.46
N TRP A 184 8.30 24.90 -5.71
CA TRP A 184 7.04 24.20 -5.50
C TRP A 184 6.85 23.09 -6.53
N VAL A 185 6.68 21.86 -6.06
CA VAL A 185 6.46 20.69 -6.92
C VAL A 185 4.96 20.53 -7.18
N SER A 186 4.56 20.59 -8.46
CA SER A 186 3.21 20.20 -8.87
C SER A 186 3.14 18.68 -9.02
N PHE A 187 2.88 17.99 -7.91
CA PHE A 187 2.76 16.53 -7.86
C PHE A 187 1.32 16.07 -8.03
N GLU A 188 1.16 14.84 -8.53
CA GLU A 188 -0.11 14.11 -8.63
C GLU A 188 -0.34 13.23 -7.40
N LYS A 189 0.72 12.57 -6.91
CA LYS A 189 0.68 11.70 -5.73
C LYS A 189 1.93 11.87 -4.87
N GLU A 190 1.76 11.66 -3.58
CA GLU A 190 2.86 11.46 -2.65
C GLU A 190 3.08 9.95 -2.48
N LEU A 191 4.32 9.52 -2.63
CA LEU A 191 4.73 8.14 -2.50
C LEU A 191 5.73 8.01 -1.34
N ALA A 192 5.78 6.83 -0.74
CA ALA A 192 6.86 6.50 0.17
C ALA A 192 7.35 5.06 -0.04
N VAL A 193 8.61 4.82 0.31
CA VAL A 193 9.20 3.49 0.33
C VAL A 193 9.96 3.32 1.63
N ILE A 194 9.74 2.20 2.30
CA ILE A 194 10.52 1.81 3.47
C ILE A 194 11.68 0.95 2.99
N VAL A 195 12.89 1.47 3.14
CA VAL A 195 14.12 0.80 2.74
C VAL A 195 14.84 0.30 3.99
N VAL A 196 15.40 -0.90 3.89
CA VAL A 196 16.11 -1.60 4.95
C VAL A 196 17.56 -1.76 4.50
N ARG A 197 18.51 -1.44 5.37
CA ARG A 197 19.95 -1.62 5.14
C ARG A 197 20.56 -2.33 6.35
N ASN A 198 21.19 -3.48 6.16
CA ASN A 198 21.89 -4.17 7.27
C ASN A 198 23.32 -3.63 7.49
N VAL A 199 24.04 -4.20 8.47
CA VAL A 199 25.42 -3.81 8.78
C VAL A 199 26.35 -4.04 7.58
N ASP A 200 26.16 -5.14 6.84
CA ASP A 200 26.94 -5.47 5.64
C ASP A 200 26.61 -4.60 4.41
N GLY A 201 25.61 -3.72 4.52
CA GLY A 201 25.17 -2.84 3.42
C GLY A 201 24.25 -3.50 2.41
N VAL A 202 23.76 -4.71 2.68
CA VAL A 202 22.68 -5.35 1.93
C VAL A 202 21.41 -4.54 2.09
N ILE A 203 20.73 -4.28 0.97
CA ILE A 203 19.52 -3.47 0.91
C ILE A 203 18.35 -4.28 0.40
N GLY A 204 17.18 -4.02 0.99
CA GLY A 204 15.89 -4.40 0.46
C GLY A 204 14.86 -3.32 0.78
N SER A 205 13.70 -3.37 0.15
CA SER A 205 12.63 -2.42 0.43
C SER A 205 11.26 -3.08 0.42
N TYR A 206 10.38 -2.55 1.23
CA TYR A 206 8.96 -2.88 1.21
C TYR A 206 8.27 -2.32 -0.04
N PRO A 207 7.02 -2.75 -0.34
CA PRO A 207 6.24 -2.21 -1.45
C PRO A 207 6.12 -0.68 -1.39
N VAL A 208 6.14 -0.04 -2.56
CA VAL A 208 5.86 1.40 -2.68
C VAL A 208 4.43 1.65 -2.21
N VAL A 209 4.26 2.68 -1.39
CA VAL A 209 2.96 3.10 -0.88
C VAL A 209 2.60 4.50 -1.37
N GLU A 210 1.30 4.76 -1.50
CA GLU A 210 0.78 6.11 -1.69
C GLU A 210 0.39 6.66 -0.31
N THR A 211 0.87 7.85 0.02
CA THR A 211 0.53 8.53 1.27
C THR A 211 -0.43 9.68 0.98
N VAL A 212 -1.47 9.83 1.81
CA VAL A 212 -2.38 10.98 1.74
C VAL A 212 -2.23 11.79 3.01
N GLN A 213 -1.86 13.06 2.85
CA GLN A 213 -1.69 14.01 3.94
C GLN A 213 -2.98 14.82 4.15
N SER A 214 -3.28 15.17 5.41
CA SER A 214 -4.31 16.15 5.79
C SER A 214 -3.66 17.13 6.75
N ASP A 215 -3.75 18.43 6.47
CA ASP A 215 -3.08 19.48 7.25
C ASP A 215 -1.57 19.23 7.46
N ASN A 216 -0.88 18.70 6.44
CA ASN A 216 0.52 18.28 6.48
C ASN A 216 0.84 17.11 7.44
N ILE A 217 -0.17 16.34 7.85
CA ILE A 217 -0.03 15.13 8.66
C ILE A 217 -0.50 13.92 7.87
N CYS A 218 0.30 12.85 7.86
CA CYS A 218 -0.04 11.64 7.13
C CYS A 218 -1.29 11.00 7.74
N ARG A 219 -2.37 10.94 6.95
CA ARG A 219 -3.68 10.44 7.36
C ARG A 219 -3.92 9.02 6.87
N LEU A 220 -3.64 8.75 5.59
CA LEU A 220 -3.79 7.44 4.96
C LEU A 220 -2.51 6.96 4.30
N VAL A 221 -2.34 5.65 4.25
CA VAL A 221 -1.30 4.97 3.47
C VAL A 221 -1.93 3.81 2.72
N TYR A 222 -1.83 3.81 1.39
CA TYR A 222 -2.30 2.74 0.52
C TYR A 222 -1.11 1.86 0.13
N ALA A 223 -1.20 0.57 0.42
CA ALA A 223 -0.17 -0.42 0.12
C ALA A 223 -0.78 -1.61 -0.65
N PRO A 224 -0.44 -1.82 -1.94
CA PRO A 224 0.50 -1.04 -2.73
C PRO A 224 -0.03 0.35 -3.13
N ALA A 225 0.86 1.23 -3.57
CA ALA A 225 0.51 2.50 -4.20
C ALA A 225 -0.39 2.29 -5.43
N ARG A 226 -1.40 3.15 -5.62
CA ARG A 226 -2.31 3.11 -6.77
C ARG A 226 -1.67 3.77 -8.00
N VAL A 227 -0.60 3.15 -8.51
CA VAL A 227 0.20 3.65 -9.63
C VAL A 227 0.52 2.53 -10.63
N PRO A 228 0.84 2.86 -11.89
CA PRO A 228 1.33 1.87 -12.85
C PRO A 228 2.61 1.16 -12.37
N SER A 229 2.81 -0.09 -12.78
CA SER A 229 3.98 -0.89 -12.38
C SER A 229 5.32 -0.24 -12.74
N SER A 230 5.39 0.49 -13.86
CA SER A 230 6.62 1.22 -14.24
C SER A 230 7.01 2.30 -13.23
N VAL A 231 6.01 3.03 -12.69
CA VAL A 231 6.21 4.05 -11.65
C VAL A 231 6.61 3.38 -10.34
N PHE A 232 5.95 2.27 -9.99
CA PHE A 232 6.26 1.48 -8.80
C PHE A 232 7.72 1.01 -8.80
N GLU A 233 8.18 0.37 -9.86
CA GLU A 233 9.57 -0.12 -9.96
C GLU A 233 10.59 1.04 -9.98
N ASN A 234 10.27 2.15 -10.66
CA ASN A 234 11.14 3.31 -10.68
C ASN A 234 11.29 3.97 -9.30
N ALA A 235 10.19 4.14 -8.57
CA ALA A 235 10.18 4.71 -7.22
C ALA A 235 10.95 3.82 -6.24
N LYS A 236 10.76 2.50 -6.30
CA LYS A 236 11.53 1.52 -5.53
C LYS A 236 13.04 1.66 -5.79
N ARG A 237 13.44 1.64 -7.06
CA ARG A 237 14.86 1.77 -7.47
C ARG A 237 15.49 3.07 -6.99
N ILE A 238 14.77 4.19 -7.10
CA ILE A 238 15.25 5.50 -6.61
C ILE A 238 15.39 5.51 -5.09
N ALA A 239 14.45 4.91 -4.36
CA ALA A 239 14.52 4.83 -2.91
C ALA A 239 15.69 3.94 -2.44
N GLU A 240 15.90 2.77 -3.03
CA GLU A 240 17.03 1.91 -2.70
C GLU A 240 18.37 2.59 -3.00
N LYS A 241 18.51 3.22 -4.18
CA LYS A 241 19.72 3.97 -4.56
C LYS A 241 19.98 5.15 -3.63
N SER A 242 18.95 5.87 -3.19
CA SER A 242 19.12 7.02 -2.31
C SER A 242 19.60 6.61 -0.92
N VAL A 243 19.18 5.45 -0.42
CA VAL A 243 19.64 4.93 0.88
C VAL A 243 21.06 4.35 0.80
N GLN A 244 21.49 3.83 -0.36
CA GLN A 244 22.86 3.35 -0.57
C GLN A 244 23.94 4.40 -0.29
N CYS A 245 23.64 5.70 -0.43
CA CYS A 245 24.61 6.76 -0.18
C CYS A 245 24.81 7.11 1.31
N PHE A 246 24.06 6.47 2.22
CA PHE A 246 24.21 6.63 3.67
C PHE A 246 24.92 5.44 4.32
N SER A 247 25.45 5.65 5.52
CA SER A 247 26.24 4.67 6.26
C SER A 247 25.54 4.20 7.55
N GLY A 248 25.83 2.96 7.95
CA GLY A 248 25.20 2.32 9.10
C GLY A 248 23.93 1.55 8.74
N ALA A 249 23.39 0.83 9.71
CA ALA A 249 22.26 -0.08 9.50
C ALA A 249 20.95 0.50 10.01
N GLY A 250 19.83 -0.10 9.60
CA GLY A 250 18.50 0.21 10.07
C GLY A 250 17.49 0.36 8.95
N VAL A 251 16.46 1.15 9.22
CA VAL A 251 15.34 1.39 8.33
C VAL A 251 15.31 2.86 7.97
N PHE A 252 14.93 3.15 6.74
CA PHE A 252 14.86 4.47 6.16
C PHE A 252 13.51 4.67 5.49
N GLY A 253 12.72 5.65 5.93
CA GLY A 253 11.54 6.11 5.20
C GLY A 253 11.96 7.09 4.13
N VAL A 254 11.73 6.75 2.85
CA VAL A 254 12.01 7.64 1.71
C VAL A 254 10.68 8.20 1.21
N GLU A 255 10.47 9.50 1.37
CA GLU A 255 9.29 10.22 0.88
C GLU A 255 9.56 10.82 -0.50
N MET A 256 8.59 10.73 -1.40
CA MET A 256 8.73 11.10 -2.80
C MET A 256 7.46 11.76 -3.34
N PHE A 257 7.63 12.56 -4.37
CA PHE A 257 6.57 13.11 -5.19
C PHE A 257 6.56 12.44 -6.55
N LEU A 258 5.38 12.03 -7.02
CA LEU A 258 5.11 11.66 -8.41
C LEU A 258 4.52 12.87 -9.13
N THR A 259 5.19 13.35 -10.17
CA THR A 259 4.67 14.45 -11.01
C THR A 259 3.70 13.95 -12.07
N LYS A 260 2.92 14.85 -12.66
CA LYS A 260 2.04 14.54 -13.81
C LYS A 260 2.79 14.02 -15.05
N SER A 261 4.08 14.33 -15.18
CA SER A 261 4.96 13.81 -16.23
C SER A 261 5.45 12.39 -15.95
N GLY A 262 5.19 11.83 -14.77
CA GLY A 262 5.67 10.52 -14.34
C GLY A 262 7.04 10.54 -13.65
N ASP A 263 7.60 11.72 -13.36
CA ASP A 263 8.88 11.86 -12.68
C ASP A 263 8.74 11.59 -11.18
N ILE A 264 9.77 10.95 -10.60
CA ILE A 264 9.88 10.69 -9.17
C ILE A 264 10.92 11.62 -8.57
N ILE A 265 10.52 12.41 -7.58
CA ILE A 265 11.37 13.40 -6.90
C ILE A 265 11.39 13.08 -5.41
N ILE A 266 12.56 12.96 -4.79
CA ILE A 266 12.69 12.72 -3.34
C ILE A 266 12.36 14.01 -2.58
N ASN A 267 11.38 13.91 -1.69
CA ASN A 267 11.01 14.96 -0.74
C ASN A 267 11.96 14.93 0.46
N GLU A 268 12.04 13.81 1.18
CA GLU A 268 12.95 13.67 2.32
C GLU A 268 13.22 12.20 2.65
N ILE A 269 14.23 11.97 3.49
CA ILE A 269 14.55 10.65 4.04
C ILE A 269 14.58 10.73 5.56
N ALA A 270 13.94 9.79 6.24
CA ALA A 270 13.94 9.62 7.69
C ALA A 270 14.72 8.34 8.05
N PRO A 271 15.84 8.40 8.80
CA PRO A 271 16.72 7.26 9.05
C PRO A 271 16.29 6.48 10.29
N ARG A 272 15.00 6.10 10.30
CA ARG A 272 14.32 5.38 11.37
C ARG A 272 13.07 4.71 10.79
N PRO A 273 12.43 3.79 11.53
CA PRO A 273 11.08 3.36 11.20
C PRO A 273 10.16 4.57 10.94
N HIS A 274 9.30 4.44 9.94
CA HIS A 274 8.51 5.55 9.42
C HIS A 274 7.02 5.29 9.51
N ASN A 275 6.23 6.36 9.58
CA ASN A 275 4.78 6.29 9.70
C ASN A 275 4.15 5.57 8.50
N SER A 276 4.62 5.86 7.29
CA SER A 276 4.17 5.20 6.07
C SER A 276 4.49 3.71 6.00
N GLY A 277 5.22 3.15 6.97
CA GLY A 277 5.55 1.74 7.06
C GLY A 277 4.73 0.96 8.10
N HIS A 278 3.81 1.54 8.86
CA HIS A 278 3.16 0.79 9.95
C HIS A 278 2.32 -0.38 9.44
N TYR A 279 1.77 -0.28 8.21
CA TYR A 279 1.07 -1.38 7.53
C TYR A 279 1.88 -2.68 7.50
N THR A 280 3.22 -2.60 7.49
CA THR A 280 4.11 -3.77 7.44
C THR A 280 3.99 -4.66 8.69
N ILE A 281 3.42 -4.17 9.79
CA ILE A 281 3.14 -4.99 10.98
C ILE A 281 2.16 -6.10 10.64
N ASP A 282 1.12 -5.78 9.89
CA ASP A 282 -0.01 -6.68 9.65
C ASP A 282 -0.04 -7.24 8.22
N ALA A 283 0.56 -6.55 7.25
CA ALA A 283 0.50 -6.90 5.83
C ALA A 283 1.72 -7.66 5.30
N CYS A 284 2.82 -7.73 6.05
CA CYS A 284 4.08 -8.33 5.60
C CYS A 284 4.56 -9.41 6.59
N PRO A 285 5.36 -10.41 6.14
CA PRO A 285 5.91 -11.45 7.02
C PRO A 285 6.86 -10.90 8.09
N THR A 286 7.51 -9.77 7.82
CA THR A 286 8.44 -9.10 8.73
C THR A 286 8.11 -7.62 8.74
N SER A 287 7.81 -7.05 9.91
CA SER A 287 7.52 -5.62 10.03
C SER A 287 8.78 -4.78 9.85
N GLN A 288 8.62 -3.50 9.48
CA GLN A 288 9.75 -2.58 9.43
C GLN A 288 10.52 -2.52 10.75
N TYR A 289 9.84 -2.74 11.88
CA TYR A 289 10.44 -2.71 13.21
C TYR A 289 11.33 -3.92 13.44
N GLU A 290 10.87 -5.10 13.08
CA GLU A 290 11.69 -6.30 13.13
C GLU A 290 12.85 -6.24 12.14
N SER A 291 12.59 -5.76 10.93
CA SER A 291 13.65 -5.50 9.95
C SER A 291 14.70 -4.53 10.48
N HIS A 292 14.29 -3.50 11.21
CA HIS A 292 15.22 -2.60 11.88
C HIS A 292 16.08 -3.33 12.92
N ILE A 293 15.46 -4.07 13.85
CA ILE A 293 16.16 -4.83 14.89
C ILE A 293 17.14 -5.84 14.28
N ARG A 294 16.69 -6.62 13.29
CA ARG A 294 17.53 -7.59 12.58
C ARG A 294 18.66 -6.91 11.83
N SER A 295 18.41 -5.76 11.20
CA SER A 295 19.42 -5.02 10.45
C SER A 295 20.54 -4.49 11.34
N ILE A 296 20.22 -3.90 12.49
CA ILE A 296 21.23 -3.32 13.40
C ILE A 296 22.02 -4.37 14.19
N LEU A 297 21.46 -5.58 14.34
CA LEU A 297 22.16 -6.73 14.91
C LEU A 297 22.83 -7.62 13.85
N ASN A 298 22.64 -7.32 12.57
CA ASN A 298 23.04 -8.15 11.43
C ASN A 298 22.50 -9.59 11.48
N LEU A 299 21.27 -9.76 11.95
CA LEU A 299 20.54 -11.02 11.84
C LEU A 299 20.06 -11.20 10.38
N PRO A 300 19.94 -12.44 9.87
CA PRO A 300 19.57 -12.70 8.48
C PRO A 300 18.25 -12.00 8.12
N LEU A 301 18.11 -11.49 6.88
CA LEU A 301 16.87 -11.01 6.28
C LEU A 301 16.77 -11.57 4.85
N SER A 302 15.64 -12.17 4.50
CA SER A 302 15.42 -12.73 3.17
C SER A 302 14.71 -11.73 2.27
N LYS A 303 14.74 -11.92 0.94
CA LYS A 303 13.95 -11.08 0.02
C LYS A 303 12.44 -11.16 0.33
N ASP A 304 11.97 -12.32 0.78
CA ASP A 304 10.58 -12.55 1.16
C ASP A 304 10.18 -11.83 2.47
N SER A 305 11.15 -11.25 3.20
CA SER A 305 10.86 -10.41 4.36
C SER A 305 10.20 -9.08 3.99
N PHE A 306 10.33 -8.65 2.73
CA PHE A 306 9.89 -7.33 2.27
C PHE A 306 8.73 -7.37 1.28
N ILE A 307 8.05 -8.51 1.14
CA ILE A 307 6.85 -8.65 0.31
C ILE A 307 5.60 -8.68 1.17
N PHE A 308 4.43 -8.56 0.54
CA PHE A 308 3.19 -8.83 1.23
C PHE A 308 3.06 -10.31 1.63
N SER A 309 2.38 -10.59 2.74
CA SER A 309 2.23 -11.95 3.27
C SER A 309 1.54 -12.91 2.31
N THR A 310 0.68 -12.42 1.42
CA THR A 310 0.09 -13.19 0.33
C THR A 310 0.05 -12.36 -0.97
N PRO A 311 -0.03 -13.00 -2.16
CA PRO A 311 -0.13 -12.30 -3.43
C PRO A 311 -1.35 -11.37 -3.57
N GLU A 312 -2.41 -11.62 -2.79
CA GLU A 312 -3.65 -10.84 -2.83
C GLU A 312 -3.72 -9.79 -1.71
N THR A 313 -2.74 -9.75 -0.81
CA THR A 313 -2.76 -8.81 0.31
C THR A 313 -2.65 -7.37 -0.20
N SER A 314 -3.65 -6.57 0.17
CA SER A 314 -3.65 -5.13 0.08
C SER A 314 -3.96 -4.55 1.45
N ALA A 315 -3.40 -3.39 1.76
CA ALA A 315 -3.58 -2.71 3.03
C ALA A 315 -3.88 -1.22 2.86
N ILE A 316 -4.76 -0.71 3.72
CA ILE A 316 -4.88 0.73 3.97
C ILE A 316 -4.60 1.00 5.44
N MET A 317 -3.61 1.83 5.72
CA MET A 317 -3.32 2.31 7.07
C MET A 317 -4.02 3.64 7.29
N LEU A 318 -4.73 3.76 8.41
CA LEU A 318 -5.42 4.96 8.86
C LEU A 318 -4.78 5.47 10.15
N ASN A 319 -4.17 6.66 10.13
CA ASN A 319 -3.61 7.27 11.35
C ASN A 319 -4.70 7.87 12.23
N LEU A 320 -4.74 7.51 13.51
CA LEU A 320 -5.66 8.10 14.47
C LEU A 320 -5.05 9.40 15.03
N ILE A 321 -5.51 10.54 14.52
CA ILE A 321 -5.03 11.87 14.93
C ILE A 321 -6.02 12.45 15.93
N ALA A 322 -5.54 12.84 17.11
CA ALA A 322 -6.36 13.57 18.05
C ALA A 322 -6.64 14.98 17.53
N ASN A 323 -7.89 15.41 17.60
CA ASN A 323 -8.31 16.77 17.25
C ASN A 323 -8.55 17.67 18.47
N GLY A 324 -8.32 17.15 19.68
CA GLY A 324 -8.62 17.79 20.96
C GLY A 324 -9.83 17.20 21.70
N SER A 325 -10.60 16.31 21.06
CA SER A 325 -11.70 15.56 21.68
C SER A 325 -11.41 14.06 21.64
N GLU A 326 -11.66 13.37 22.76
CA GLU A 326 -11.50 11.91 22.87
C GLU A 326 -12.63 11.14 22.16
N MET A 327 -13.82 11.73 22.06
CA MET A 327 -15.01 11.05 21.53
C MET A 327 -14.88 10.65 20.05
N GLU A 328 -14.21 11.45 19.22
CA GLU A 328 -14.21 11.26 17.77
C GLU A 328 -13.40 10.05 17.31
N TYR A 329 -12.18 9.88 17.82
CA TYR A 329 -11.38 8.71 17.46
C TYR A 329 -11.89 7.43 18.13
N MET A 330 -12.62 7.53 19.26
CA MET A 330 -13.27 6.39 19.90
C MET A 330 -14.40 5.81 19.05
N GLU A 331 -15.17 6.64 18.35
CA GLU A 331 -16.17 6.17 17.39
C GLU A 331 -15.53 5.38 16.25
N ILE A 332 -14.44 5.91 15.68
CA ILE A 332 -13.65 5.23 14.64
C ILE A 332 -13.18 3.85 15.12
N LEU A 333 -12.65 3.77 16.34
CA LEU A 333 -12.20 2.52 16.95
C LEU A 333 -13.34 1.50 17.11
N GLN A 334 -14.50 1.94 17.59
CA GLN A 334 -15.67 1.06 17.74
C GLN A 334 -16.19 0.52 16.41
N ARG A 335 -16.16 1.33 15.34
CA ARG A 335 -16.52 0.90 13.99
C ARG A 335 -15.48 -0.08 13.44
N ALA A 336 -14.20 0.21 13.62
CA ALA A 336 -13.09 -0.64 13.21
C ALA A 336 -13.15 -2.05 13.81
N LEU A 337 -13.51 -2.18 15.09
CA LEU A 337 -13.71 -3.49 15.74
C LEU A 337 -14.79 -4.36 15.07
N LYS A 338 -15.73 -3.76 14.32
CA LYS A 338 -16.82 -4.47 13.63
C LYS A 338 -16.48 -4.79 12.16
N VAL A 339 -15.35 -4.33 11.65
CA VAL A 339 -14.94 -4.50 10.25
C VAL A 339 -13.86 -5.56 10.17
N GLU A 340 -14.17 -6.66 9.50
CA GLU A 340 -13.23 -7.76 9.29
C GLU A 340 -11.97 -7.31 8.53
N GLY A 341 -10.81 -7.76 9.01
CA GLY A 341 -9.51 -7.36 8.46
C GLY A 341 -9.02 -6.00 8.97
N SER A 342 -9.71 -5.36 9.92
CA SER A 342 -9.23 -4.15 10.60
C SER A 342 -8.45 -4.50 11.87
N ILE A 343 -7.19 -4.08 11.94
CA ILE A 343 -6.30 -4.27 13.10
C ILE A 343 -5.99 -2.91 13.73
N ILE A 344 -6.17 -2.80 15.05
CA ILE A 344 -6.01 -1.55 15.79
C ILE A 344 -4.68 -1.58 16.56
N HIS A 345 -3.92 -0.49 16.45
CA HIS A 345 -2.68 -0.26 17.18
C HIS A 345 -2.75 1.06 17.95
N LEU A 346 -2.91 1.00 19.27
CA LEU A 346 -2.91 2.18 20.15
C LEU A 346 -1.57 2.35 20.85
N TYR A 347 -1.10 3.60 20.94
CA TYR A 347 0.24 3.91 21.45
C TYR A 347 0.31 4.17 22.96
N GLY A 348 -0.81 4.11 23.69
CA GLY A 348 -0.82 4.34 25.13
C GLY A 348 -0.49 5.78 25.55
N LYS A 349 -0.70 6.76 24.67
CA LYS A 349 -0.47 8.19 24.98
C LYS A 349 -1.61 8.72 25.86
N LYS A 350 -1.28 9.35 27.00
CA LYS A 350 -2.28 9.83 27.97
C LYS A 350 -3.15 10.99 27.49
N GLU A 351 -2.57 11.94 26.74
CA GLU A 351 -3.28 13.17 26.37
C GLU A 351 -3.52 13.29 24.85
N PRO A 352 -4.80 13.36 24.39
CA PRO A 352 -5.16 13.54 22.99
C PRO A 352 -5.06 15.02 22.56
N ARG A 353 -3.83 15.55 22.51
CA ARG A 353 -3.57 16.92 22.02
C ARG A 353 -3.81 17.02 20.52
N LYS A 354 -4.35 18.14 20.03
CA LYS A 354 -4.59 18.39 18.60
C LYS A 354 -3.33 18.10 17.76
N GLY A 355 -3.47 17.29 16.70
CA GLY A 355 -2.39 16.85 15.83
C GLY A 355 -1.55 15.67 16.35
N ARG A 356 -1.81 15.18 17.57
CA ARG A 356 -1.06 14.06 18.15
C ARG A 356 -1.55 12.74 17.57
N LYS A 357 -0.64 11.96 16.99
CA LYS A 357 -0.88 10.57 16.55
C LYS A 357 -1.12 9.68 17.78
N MET A 358 -2.34 9.19 17.98
CA MET A 358 -2.75 8.35 19.12
C MET A 358 -2.62 6.85 18.85
N GLY A 359 -2.69 6.47 17.59
CA GLY A 359 -2.61 5.09 17.12
C GLY A 359 -2.71 5.04 15.60
N HIS A 360 -2.86 3.83 15.08
CA HIS A 360 -3.26 3.61 13.70
C HIS A 360 -4.16 2.37 13.60
N ILE A 361 -4.84 2.26 12.46
CA ILE A 361 -5.61 1.09 12.09
C ILE A 361 -5.06 0.60 10.76
N THR A 362 -4.77 -0.69 10.64
CA THR A 362 -4.41 -1.33 9.37
C THR A 362 -5.61 -2.13 8.88
N ILE A 363 -6.08 -1.86 7.67
CA ILE A 363 -7.20 -2.56 7.03
C ILE A 363 -6.63 -3.46 5.96
N ILE A 364 -6.67 -4.78 6.19
CA ILE A 364 -6.22 -5.81 5.25
C ILE A 364 -7.41 -6.30 4.40
N ALA A 365 -7.16 -6.45 3.10
CA ALA A 365 -8.14 -6.88 2.12
C ALA A 365 -7.47 -7.59 0.93
N ALA A 366 -8.27 -8.20 0.05
CA ALA A 366 -7.77 -8.87 -1.17
C ALA A 366 -7.51 -7.90 -2.34
N SER A 367 -7.84 -6.62 -2.16
CA SER A 367 -7.57 -5.53 -3.11
C SER A 367 -7.66 -4.16 -2.41
N ILE A 368 -7.03 -3.14 -2.99
CA ILE A 368 -7.16 -1.75 -2.51
C ILE A 368 -8.62 -1.28 -2.51
N SER A 369 -9.38 -1.64 -3.55
CA SER A 369 -10.79 -1.30 -3.72
C SER A 369 -11.71 -1.92 -2.65
N GLU A 370 -11.37 -3.11 -2.14
CA GLU A 370 -12.05 -3.70 -0.99
C GLU A 370 -11.61 -3.02 0.32
N ALA A 371 -10.32 -2.71 0.48
CA ALA A 371 -9.83 -1.98 1.65
C ALA A 371 -10.48 -0.59 1.78
N GLU A 372 -10.70 0.13 0.67
CA GLU A 372 -11.44 1.40 0.63
C GLU A 372 -12.89 1.23 1.12
N ASN A 373 -13.58 0.19 0.65
CA ASN A 373 -14.94 -0.11 1.11
C ASN A 373 -14.99 -0.36 2.63
N LYS A 374 -13.99 -1.07 3.17
CA LYS A 374 -13.86 -1.29 4.61
C LYS A 374 -13.55 0.02 5.35
N LEU A 375 -12.65 0.85 4.81
CA LEU A 375 -12.35 2.17 5.34
C LEU A 375 -13.59 3.06 5.44
N TYR A 376 -14.46 3.07 4.42
CA TYR A 376 -15.71 3.85 4.44
C TYR A 376 -16.68 3.41 5.54
N LYS A 377 -16.63 2.14 5.98
CA LYS A 377 -17.42 1.66 7.12
C LYS A 377 -16.85 2.12 8.46
N ILE A 378 -15.54 2.42 8.50
CA ILE A 378 -14.81 2.85 9.69
C ILE A 378 -14.91 4.35 9.90
N LEU A 379 -14.78 5.14 8.83
CA LEU A 379 -14.84 6.60 8.90
C LEU A 379 -16.26 7.12 9.20
N PRO A 380 -16.40 8.21 9.97
CA PRO A 380 -17.68 8.90 10.15
C PRO A 380 -18.13 9.58 8.86
N PHE A 381 -19.45 9.73 8.67
CA PHE A 381 -20.05 10.26 7.43
C PHE A 381 -19.58 11.69 7.10
N SER A 382 -19.26 12.50 8.12
CA SER A 382 -18.69 13.84 8.01
C SER A 382 -17.30 13.87 7.37
N GLU A 383 -16.50 12.82 7.57
CA GLU A 383 -15.17 12.70 6.95
C GLU A 383 -15.27 12.18 5.50
N ILE A 384 -16.26 11.35 5.20
CA ILE A 384 -16.46 10.80 3.84
C ILE A 384 -16.76 11.91 2.82
N SER A 385 -17.48 12.96 3.24
CA SER A 385 -17.94 14.05 2.36
C SER A 385 -16.91 15.16 2.10
N SER A 386 -15.87 15.30 2.92
CA SER A 386 -15.01 16.49 2.92
C SER A 386 -13.65 16.34 2.21
N SER A 387 -13.18 15.13 1.90
CA SER A 387 -11.82 15.00 1.32
C SER A 387 -11.46 13.69 0.60
N TYR A 388 -12.35 12.68 0.56
CA TYR A 388 -11.98 11.34 0.10
C TYR A 388 -12.85 10.77 -1.02
N CYS A 389 -13.74 11.60 -1.58
CA CYS A 389 -14.71 11.19 -2.60
C CYS A 389 -14.48 11.96 -3.90
N LEU A 390 -13.65 11.39 -4.77
CA LEU A 390 -13.83 11.55 -6.21
C LEU A 390 -14.32 10.25 -6.89
N LEU A 391 -14.63 9.17 -6.16
CA LEU A 391 -15.08 7.91 -6.79
C LEU A 391 -16.21 7.12 -6.10
N ALA A 392 -16.75 7.54 -4.95
CA ALA A 392 -17.85 6.79 -4.32
C ALA A 392 -19.20 7.49 -4.52
N LYS A 393 -19.89 7.15 -5.62
CA LYS A 393 -21.36 7.27 -5.67
C LYS A 393 -21.95 6.17 -4.79
N GLU A 394 -22.56 6.60 -3.68
CA GLU A 394 -23.42 5.89 -2.72
C GLU A 394 -22.87 4.66 -1.95
N PRO A 395 -23.08 4.58 -0.62
CA PRO A 395 -22.70 3.44 0.21
C PRO A 395 -23.75 2.32 0.09
N PHE A 396 -23.69 1.54 -0.98
CA PHE A 396 -24.36 0.24 -1.02
C PHE A 396 -23.41 -0.85 -0.53
N ILE A 397 -23.91 -1.74 0.33
CA ILE A 397 -23.26 -3.01 0.67
C ILE A 397 -23.32 -3.89 -0.58
N PHE A 398 -22.43 -3.66 -1.54
CA PHE A 398 -22.18 -4.58 -2.64
C PHE A 398 -20.95 -5.42 -2.32
N ARG A 399 -21.11 -6.75 -2.27
CA ARG A 399 -19.97 -7.65 -2.49
C ARG A 399 -19.46 -7.35 -3.89
N LYS A 400 -18.25 -6.77 -3.99
CA LYS A 400 -17.72 -6.30 -5.28
C LYS A 400 -17.53 -7.50 -6.23
N PRO A 401 -17.89 -7.34 -7.50
CA PRO A 401 -17.84 -8.41 -8.48
C PRO A 401 -16.43 -8.92 -8.78
N LEU A 402 -16.24 -10.24 -8.70
CA LEU A 402 -14.95 -10.91 -8.99
C LEU A 402 -14.81 -11.27 -10.48
N VAL A 403 -15.92 -11.42 -11.19
CA VAL A 403 -15.95 -11.72 -12.62
C VAL A 403 -16.69 -10.63 -13.37
N ALA A 404 -16.11 -10.16 -14.47
CA ALA A 404 -16.81 -9.29 -15.41
C ALA A 404 -17.34 -10.11 -16.58
N ILE A 405 -18.63 -9.96 -16.89
CA ILE A 405 -19.28 -10.58 -18.05
C ILE A 405 -19.63 -9.48 -19.05
N ILE A 406 -19.04 -9.55 -20.23
CA ILE A 406 -19.29 -8.62 -21.33
C ILE A 406 -19.73 -9.36 -22.59
N MET A 407 -20.49 -8.67 -23.44
CA MET A 407 -20.99 -9.23 -24.70
C MET A 407 -20.97 -8.21 -25.85
N GLY A 408 -20.91 -8.69 -27.08
CA GLY A 408 -20.78 -7.86 -28.28
C GLY A 408 -22.09 -7.17 -28.69
N SER A 409 -23.22 -7.77 -28.35
CA SER A 409 -24.58 -7.24 -28.54
C SER A 409 -25.55 -7.76 -27.47
N ASP A 410 -26.74 -7.20 -27.44
CA ASP A 410 -27.88 -7.69 -26.66
C ASP A 410 -28.38 -9.07 -27.13
N SER A 411 -28.25 -9.39 -28.43
CA SER A 411 -28.61 -10.71 -28.98
C SER A 411 -27.79 -11.87 -28.41
N ASP A 412 -26.64 -11.58 -27.79
CA ASP A 412 -25.76 -12.58 -27.16
C ASP A 412 -26.25 -13.01 -25.76
N LEU A 413 -27.16 -12.23 -25.16
CA LEU A 413 -27.64 -12.43 -23.78
C LEU A 413 -28.27 -13.82 -23.53
N PRO A 414 -29.09 -14.41 -24.42
CA PRO A 414 -29.68 -15.74 -24.19
C PRO A 414 -28.62 -16.80 -23.93
N THR A 415 -27.51 -16.77 -24.67
CA THR A 415 -26.37 -17.67 -24.48
C THR A 415 -25.64 -17.35 -23.19
N MET A 416 -25.38 -16.07 -22.90
CA MET A 416 -24.61 -15.64 -21.72
C MET A 416 -25.35 -15.83 -20.39
N LYS A 417 -26.69 -15.97 -20.42
CA LYS A 417 -27.53 -16.16 -19.23
C LYS A 417 -27.11 -17.36 -18.39
N SER A 418 -26.72 -18.47 -19.02
CA SER A 418 -26.33 -19.69 -18.29
C SER A 418 -25.07 -19.51 -17.45
N ALA A 419 -24.12 -18.65 -17.87
CA ALA A 419 -22.98 -18.27 -17.04
C ALA A 419 -23.42 -17.53 -15.76
N ILE A 420 -24.34 -16.57 -15.91
CA ILE A 420 -24.86 -15.76 -14.79
C ILE A 420 -25.55 -16.66 -13.75
N GLU A 421 -26.33 -17.63 -14.20
CA GLU A 421 -27.02 -18.59 -13.33
C GLU A 421 -26.03 -19.46 -12.53
N ILE A 422 -24.90 -19.85 -13.13
CA ILE A 422 -23.84 -20.56 -12.41
C ILE A 422 -23.25 -19.68 -11.32
N PHE A 423 -22.88 -18.43 -11.61
CA PHE A 423 -22.32 -17.54 -10.58
C PHE A 423 -23.30 -17.28 -9.42
N ARG A 424 -24.61 -17.20 -9.71
CA ARG A 424 -25.64 -17.12 -8.66
C ARG A 424 -25.66 -18.36 -7.77
N LYS A 425 -25.54 -19.57 -8.34
CA LYS A 425 -25.49 -20.82 -7.56
C LYS A 425 -24.27 -20.89 -6.63
N PHE A 426 -23.14 -20.34 -7.08
CA PHE A 426 -21.88 -20.33 -6.32
C PHE A 426 -21.76 -19.14 -5.36
N ASP A 427 -22.76 -18.23 -5.33
CA ASP A 427 -22.71 -16.98 -4.56
C ASP A 427 -21.38 -16.22 -4.80
N VAL A 428 -21.02 -16.09 -6.08
CA VAL A 428 -19.85 -15.31 -6.53
C VAL A 428 -20.38 -14.06 -7.25
N PRO A 429 -20.04 -12.85 -6.76
CA PRO A 429 -20.56 -11.62 -7.34
C PRO A 429 -19.95 -11.37 -8.72
N ILE A 430 -20.76 -10.88 -9.65
CA ILE A 430 -20.37 -10.59 -11.03
C ILE A 430 -20.75 -9.17 -11.45
N MET A 431 -19.96 -8.58 -12.35
CA MET A 431 -20.32 -7.36 -13.05
C MET A 431 -20.91 -7.76 -14.38
N GLY A 432 -22.04 -7.15 -14.71
CA GLY A 432 -22.71 -7.36 -15.99
C GLY A 432 -23.91 -8.32 -15.90
N PRO A 433 -24.45 -8.71 -17.06
CA PRO A 433 -23.82 -8.58 -18.38
C PRO A 433 -23.88 -7.13 -18.91
N ASP A 434 -22.78 -6.63 -19.48
CA ASP A 434 -22.70 -5.32 -20.13
C ASP A 434 -22.33 -5.45 -21.62
N ILE A 435 -22.82 -4.54 -22.46
CA ILE A 435 -22.55 -4.52 -23.89
C ILE A 435 -21.28 -3.71 -24.16
N VAL A 436 -20.24 -4.40 -24.61
CA VAL A 436 -18.94 -3.84 -24.99
C VAL A 436 -18.61 -4.38 -26.39
N SER A 437 -18.87 -3.58 -27.42
CA SER A 437 -18.69 -4.01 -28.80
C SER A 437 -17.31 -3.59 -29.32
N ALA A 438 -16.51 -4.57 -29.77
CA ALA A 438 -15.20 -4.31 -30.35
C ALA A 438 -15.24 -3.35 -31.55
N HIS A 439 -16.31 -3.43 -32.35
CA HIS A 439 -16.45 -2.67 -33.60
C HIS A 439 -17.25 -1.38 -33.41
N ARG A 440 -18.21 -1.35 -32.48
CA ARG A 440 -19.14 -0.22 -32.32
C ARG A 440 -18.80 0.69 -31.14
N THR A 441 -18.17 0.17 -30.08
CA THR A 441 -17.81 0.93 -28.89
C THR A 441 -16.33 0.74 -28.47
N PRO A 442 -15.36 0.93 -29.38
CA PRO A 442 -13.95 0.61 -29.12
C PRO A 442 -13.33 1.40 -27.96
N ARG A 443 -13.74 2.66 -27.73
CA ARG A 443 -13.27 3.45 -26.58
C ARG A 443 -13.70 2.83 -25.24
N LYS A 444 -14.96 2.38 -25.15
CA LYS A 444 -15.49 1.69 -23.97
C LYS A 444 -14.74 0.38 -23.73
N LEU A 445 -14.39 -0.34 -24.80
CA LEU A 445 -13.57 -1.56 -24.72
C LEU A 445 -12.19 -1.29 -24.11
N VAL A 446 -11.50 -0.25 -24.59
CA VAL A 446 -10.17 0.13 -24.07
C VAL A 446 -10.27 0.52 -22.60
N GLU A 447 -11.21 1.41 -22.27
CA GLU A 447 -11.41 1.88 -20.90
C GLU A 447 -11.75 0.72 -19.94
N PHE A 448 -12.67 -0.17 -20.34
CA PHE A 448 -13.03 -1.34 -19.56
C PHE A 448 -11.80 -2.25 -19.34
N SER A 449 -11.08 -2.60 -20.40
CA SER A 449 -10.02 -3.61 -20.36
C SER A 449 -8.81 -3.13 -19.55
N CYS A 450 -8.36 -1.89 -19.76
CA CYS A 450 -7.24 -1.31 -19.03
C CYS A 450 -7.53 -1.14 -17.54
N ASN A 451 -8.78 -0.86 -17.17
CA ASN A 451 -9.17 -0.66 -15.77
C ASN A 451 -9.68 -1.94 -15.09
N ALA A 452 -9.83 -3.05 -15.81
CA ALA A 452 -10.46 -4.27 -15.28
C ALA A 452 -9.76 -4.80 -14.00
N ALA A 453 -8.42 -4.86 -14.00
CA ALA A 453 -7.65 -5.30 -12.85
C ALA A 453 -7.76 -4.31 -11.66
N LEU A 454 -7.75 -3.00 -11.95
CA LEU A 454 -7.90 -1.96 -10.93
C LEU A 454 -9.28 -1.98 -10.27
N ASN A 455 -10.31 -2.36 -11.03
CA ASN A 455 -11.67 -2.53 -10.53
C ASN A 455 -11.84 -3.77 -9.64
N GLY A 456 -10.82 -4.61 -9.53
CA GLY A 456 -10.80 -5.79 -8.66
C GLY A 456 -11.32 -7.08 -9.30
N TYR A 457 -11.55 -7.08 -10.63
CA TYR A 457 -11.90 -8.31 -11.34
C TYR A 457 -10.72 -9.29 -11.34
N LYS A 458 -11.03 -10.59 -11.28
CA LYS A 458 -10.06 -11.69 -11.34
C LYS A 458 -10.11 -12.42 -12.68
N VAL A 459 -11.28 -12.44 -13.33
CA VAL A 459 -11.50 -13.10 -14.63
C VAL A 459 -12.50 -12.28 -15.44
N ILE A 460 -12.32 -12.24 -16.76
CA ILE A 460 -13.28 -11.65 -17.69
C ILE A 460 -13.86 -12.75 -18.57
N ILE A 461 -15.19 -12.78 -18.72
CA ILE A 461 -15.89 -13.61 -19.69
C ILE A 461 -16.45 -12.71 -20.79
N ALA A 462 -16.06 -12.99 -22.03
CA ALA A 462 -16.49 -12.24 -23.19
C ALA A 462 -17.22 -13.13 -24.20
N GLY A 463 -18.49 -12.82 -24.48
CA GLY A 463 -19.30 -13.50 -25.49
C GLY A 463 -19.43 -12.67 -26.77
N ALA A 464 -19.25 -13.30 -27.93
CA ALA A 464 -19.49 -12.65 -29.22
C ALA A 464 -19.79 -13.66 -30.34
N GLY A 465 -20.65 -13.26 -31.28
CA GLY A 465 -20.95 -13.98 -32.52
C GLY A 465 -20.35 -13.35 -33.78
N GLY A 466 -20.20 -14.13 -34.85
CA GLY A 466 -19.73 -13.65 -36.15
C GLY A 466 -18.24 -13.35 -36.17
N ALA A 467 -17.87 -12.12 -36.55
CA ALA A 467 -16.50 -11.60 -36.40
C ALA A 467 -16.20 -11.29 -34.92
N ALA A 468 -16.10 -12.35 -34.12
CA ALA A 468 -16.08 -12.36 -32.66
C ALA A 468 -14.76 -11.85 -32.04
N HIS A 469 -14.32 -10.65 -32.40
CA HIS A 469 -13.05 -10.07 -31.94
C HIS A 469 -13.03 -9.63 -30.47
N LEU A 470 -14.18 -9.55 -29.81
CA LEU A 470 -14.28 -8.99 -28.45
C LEU A 470 -13.33 -9.66 -27.44
N PRO A 471 -13.30 -11.01 -27.29
CA PRO A 471 -12.43 -11.63 -26.30
C PRO A 471 -10.95 -11.38 -26.59
N GLY A 472 -10.55 -11.44 -27.86
CA GLY A 472 -9.16 -11.22 -28.28
C GLY A 472 -8.69 -9.78 -28.04
N MET A 473 -9.54 -8.80 -28.35
CA MET A 473 -9.24 -7.38 -28.11
C MET A 473 -9.09 -7.09 -26.62
N VAL A 474 -9.97 -7.64 -25.78
CA VAL A 474 -9.90 -7.48 -24.33
C VAL A 474 -8.62 -8.11 -23.77
N ALA A 475 -8.28 -9.33 -24.20
CA ALA A 475 -7.07 -10.03 -23.79
C ALA A 475 -5.78 -9.27 -24.16
N SER A 476 -5.79 -8.47 -25.22
CA SER A 476 -4.63 -7.68 -25.62
C SER A 476 -4.35 -6.46 -24.72
N MET A 477 -5.32 -6.06 -23.89
CA MET A 477 -5.29 -4.81 -23.11
C MET A 477 -5.36 -5.04 -21.61
N THR A 478 -5.40 -6.29 -21.16
CA THR A 478 -5.49 -6.64 -19.74
C THR A 478 -4.57 -7.80 -19.40
N THR A 479 -4.09 -7.84 -18.16
CA THR A 479 -3.32 -8.97 -17.63
C THR A 479 -4.20 -10.04 -17.00
N LEU A 480 -5.51 -9.79 -16.89
CA LEU A 480 -6.47 -10.75 -16.36
C LEU A 480 -6.73 -11.89 -17.36
N PRO A 481 -6.98 -13.13 -16.88
CA PRO A 481 -7.49 -14.20 -17.72
C PRO A 481 -8.79 -13.81 -18.43
N VAL A 482 -8.83 -13.99 -19.75
CA VAL A 482 -10.01 -13.78 -20.58
C VAL A 482 -10.53 -15.12 -21.09
N ILE A 483 -11.79 -15.39 -20.83
CA ILE A 483 -12.51 -16.56 -21.31
C ILE A 483 -13.44 -16.13 -22.43
N GLY A 484 -13.21 -16.68 -23.63
CA GLY A 484 -14.01 -16.38 -24.81
C GLY A 484 -15.14 -17.40 -24.97
N VAL A 485 -16.37 -16.91 -25.13
CA VAL A 485 -17.56 -17.72 -25.46
C VAL A 485 -17.93 -17.47 -26.92
N PRO A 486 -17.65 -18.43 -27.83
CA PRO A 486 -18.12 -18.32 -29.20
C PRO A 486 -19.64 -18.45 -29.24
N ILE A 487 -20.33 -17.45 -29.79
CA ILE A 487 -21.79 -17.46 -29.90
C ILE A 487 -22.18 -17.80 -31.33
N LYS A 488 -23.20 -18.63 -31.53
CA LYS A 488 -23.69 -18.95 -32.87
C LYS A 488 -24.20 -17.72 -33.59
N GLY A 489 -23.53 -17.38 -34.70
CA GLY A 489 -24.03 -16.43 -35.68
C GLY A 489 -25.05 -17.07 -36.62
N SER A 490 -25.64 -16.25 -37.49
CA SER A 490 -26.55 -16.72 -38.55
C SER A 490 -25.83 -17.52 -39.64
N ALA A 491 -24.52 -17.32 -39.80
CA ALA A 491 -23.67 -18.06 -40.71
C ALA A 491 -22.82 -19.09 -39.94
N LEU A 492 -22.53 -20.23 -40.58
CA LEU A 492 -21.54 -21.22 -40.12
C LEU A 492 -21.75 -21.81 -38.70
N ASN A 493 -22.93 -21.65 -38.11
CA ASN A 493 -23.31 -22.23 -36.80
C ASN A 493 -22.26 -21.95 -35.69
N GLY A 494 -21.64 -20.78 -35.69
CA GLY A 494 -20.66 -20.35 -34.68
C GLY A 494 -19.23 -20.88 -34.89
N VAL A 495 -18.96 -21.61 -35.97
CA VAL A 495 -17.60 -22.05 -36.32
C VAL A 495 -16.71 -20.85 -36.66
N ASP A 496 -17.29 -19.83 -37.29
CA ASP A 496 -16.69 -18.51 -37.49
C ASP A 496 -16.31 -17.83 -36.18
N SER A 497 -17.22 -17.77 -35.22
CA SER A 497 -16.97 -17.25 -33.88
C SER A 497 -15.86 -18.04 -33.17
N LEU A 498 -15.88 -19.37 -33.27
CA LEU A 498 -14.89 -20.24 -32.63
C LEU A 498 -13.51 -19.96 -33.20
N TYR A 499 -13.35 -19.94 -34.52
CA TYR A 499 -12.07 -19.65 -35.14
C TYR A 499 -11.60 -18.23 -34.84
N SER A 500 -12.51 -17.25 -34.82
CA SER A 500 -12.18 -15.87 -34.46
C SER A 500 -11.62 -15.73 -33.04
N ILE A 501 -12.06 -16.55 -32.09
CA ILE A 501 -11.67 -16.45 -30.68
C ILE A 501 -10.45 -17.33 -30.37
N VAL A 502 -10.37 -18.54 -30.95
CA VAL A 502 -9.29 -19.48 -30.65
C VAL A 502 -7.99 -19.16 -31.39
N GLN A 503 -8.05 -18.51 -32.56
CA GLN A 503 -6.89 -18.17 -33.40
C GLN A 503 -6.22 -16.85 -32.98
N MET A 504 -5.76 -16.78 -31.73
CA MET A 504 -5.05 -15.60 -31.23
C MET A 504 -3.55 -15.60 -31.58
N PRO A 505 -2.94 -14.41 -31.81
CA PRO A 505 -1.51 -14.30 -32.02
C PRO A 505 -0.74 -14.68 -30.74
N ARG A 506 0.53 -15.06 -30.92
CA ARG A 506 1.44 -15.38 -29.81
C ARG A 506 1.50 -14.22 -28.82
N GLY A 507 1.35 -14.51 -27.53
CA GLY A 507 1.40 -13.52 -26.45
C GLY A 507 0.04 -12.95 -26.01
N VAL A 508 -1.06 -13.27 -26.70
CA VAL A 508 -2.42 -12.79 -26.33
C VAL A 508 -3.38 -13.98 -26.16
N PRO A 509 -3.21 -14.82 -25.13
CA PRO A 509 -4.01 -16.02 -24.96
C PRO A 509 -5.47 -15.70 -24.60
N VAL A 510 -6.40 -16.44 -25.19
CA VAL A 510 -7.82 -16.46 -24.80
C VAL A 510 -8.22 -17.90 -24.48
N ALA A 511 -8.77 -18.15 -23.30
CA ALA A 511 -9.31 -19.44 -22.93
C ALA A 511 -10.67 -19.65 -23.59
N THR A 512 -10.69 -20.32 -24.74
CA THR A 512 -11.91 -20.47 -25.55
C THR A 512 -12.70 -21.71 -25.12
N VAL A 513 -13.99 -21.53 -24.80
CA VAL A 513 -14.91 -22.65 -24.52
C VAL A 513 -15.67 -23.09 -25.78
N ALA A 514 -16.43 -24.19 -25.67
CA ALA A 514 -17.27 -24.66 -26.77
C ALA A 514 -18.33 -23.61 -27.18
N ILE A 515 -18.78 -23.70 -28.44
CA ILE A 515 -19.81 -22.82 -29.00
C ILE A 515 -21.07 -22.85 -28.12
N ASP A 516 -21.60 -21.66 -27.80
CA ASP A 516 -22.71 -21.37 -26.89
C ASP A 516 -22.55 -21.86 -25.44
N ASN A 517 -21.35 -22.30 -25.03
CA ASN A 517 -21.17 -22.93 -23.72
C ASN A 517 -20.72 -21.95 -22.64
N SER A 518 -21.57 -20.97 -22.35
CA SER A 518 -21.30 -19.97 -21.30
C SER A 518 -21.26 -20.59 -19.89
N THR A 519 -21.93 -21.73 -19.66
CA THR A 519 -21.82 -22.53 -18.42
C THR A 519 -20.39 -22.96 -18.15
N ASN A 520 -19.69 -23.53 -19.15
CA ASN A 520 -18.30 -23.90 -18.98
C ASN A 520 -17.38 -22.69 -18.83
N ALA A 521 -17.72 -21.54 -19.42
CA ALA A 521 -16.97 -20.32 -19.17
C ALA A 521 -17.07 -19.88 -17.71
N ALA A 522 -18.27 -19.94 -17.11
CA ALA A 522 -18.44 -19.65 -15.69
C ALA A 522 -17.71 -20.66 -14.80
N LEU A 523 -17.80 -21.97 -15.08
CA LEU A 523 -17.10 -22.99 -14.31
C LEU A 523 -15.57 -22.87 -14.43
N LEU A 524 -15.06 -22.50 -15.61
CA LEU A 524 -13.63 -22.23 -15.80
C LEU A 524 -13.19 -20.99 -15.02
N ALA A 525 -13.97 -19.91 -15.05
CA ALA A 525 -13.71 -18.72 -14.22
C ALA A 525 -13.70 -19.04 -12.73
N LEU A 526 -14.68 -19.84 -12.26
CA LEU A 526 -14.73 -20.31 -10.88
C LEU A 526 -13.51 -21.16 -10.53
N ARG A 527 -13.01 -22.02 -11.42
CA ARG A 527 -11.78 -22.79 -11.19
C ARG A 527 -10.56 -21.89 -11.06
N ILE A 528 -10.46 -20.84 -11.88
CA ILE A 528 -9.39 -19.84 -11.76
C ILE A 528 -9.48 -19.15 -10.39
N ILE A 529 -10.66 -18.69 -9.99
CA ILE A 529 -10.89 -18.08 -8.68
C ILE A 529 -10.59 -19.07 -7.53
N GLY A 530 -10.99 -20.32 -7.67
CA GLY A 530 -10.77 -21.39 -6.69
C GLY A 530 -9.31 -21.80 -6.50
N THR A 531 -8.37 -21.28 -7.30
CA THR A 531 -6.94 -21.45 -7.04
C THR A 531 -6.48 -20.66 -5.81
N VAL A 532 -7.21 -19.60 -5.45
CA VAL A 532 -6.93 -18.71 -4.32
C VAL A 532 -8.08 -18.68 -3.30
N ASP A 533 -9.33 -18.80 -3.74
CA ASP A 533 -10.52 -18.83 -2.87
C ASP A 533 -10.92 -20.27 -2.52
N ASN A 534 -10.57 -20.68 -1.29
CA ASN A 534 -10.88 -22.02 -0.78
C ASN A 534 -12.40 -22.30 -0.68
N ARG A 535 -13.25 -21.27 -0.49
CA ARG A 535 -14.70 -21.45 -0.48
C ARG A 535 -15.19 -21.84 -1.87
N VAL A 536 -14.74 -21.13 -2.90
CA VAL A 536 -15.10 -21.44 -4.30
C VAL A 536 -14.58 -22.82 -4.70
N LYS A 537 -13.36 -23.17 -4.27
CA LYS A 537 -12.81 -24.52 -4.48
C LYS A 537 -13.70 -25.60 -3.86
N PHE A 538 -14.13 -25.44 -2.61
CA PHE A 538 -15.03 -26.38 -1.95
C PHE A 538 -16.37 -26.52 -2.69
N LEU A 539 -16.98 -25.41 -3.11
CA LEU A 539 -18.24 -25.43 -3.88
C LEU A 539 -18.07 -26.11 -5.24
N LEU A 540 -16.90 -25.99 -5.88
CA LEU A 540 -16.60 -26.69 -7.13
C LEU A 540 -16.50 -28.20 -6.91
N ASP A 541 -15.89 -28.63 -5.80
CA ASP A 541 -15.81 -30.05 -5.43
C ASP A 541 -17.22 -30.62 -5.14
N GLU A 542 -18.07 -29.85 -4.45
CA GLU A 542 -19.47 -30.21 -4.21
C GLU A 542 -20.27 -30.31 -5.52
N TYR A 543 -20.12 -29.32 -6.39
CA TYR A 543 -20.76 -29.32 -7.72
C TYR A 543 -20.35 -30.55 -8.55
N ALA A 544 -19.08 -30.96 -8.50
CA ALA A 544 -18.60 -32.17 -9.17
C ALA A 544 -19.25 -33.45 -8.61
N ARG A 545 -19.34 -33.58 -7.28
CA ARG A 545 -20.01 -34.72 -6.63
C ARG A 545 -21.50 -34.80 -6.94
N ASN A 546 -22.19 -33.66 -6.96
CA ASN A 546 -23.62 -33.60 -7.30
C ASN A 546 -23.87 -34.04 -8.75
N MET A 547 -22.98 -33.67 -9.67
CA MET A 547 -23.06 -34.12 -11.07
C MET A 547 -22.89 -35.64 -11.19
N GLU A 548 -21.96 -36.22 -10.44
CA GLU A 548 -21.78 -37.68 -10.37
C GLU A 548 -23.05 -38.37 -9.85
N ALA A 549 -23.62 -37.88 -8.75
CA ALA A 549 -24.86 -38.39 -8.19
C ALA A 549 -26.04 -38.32 -9.18
N ASP A 550 -26.21 -37.19 -9.88
CA ASP A 550 -27.25 -37.00 -10.89
C ASP A 550 -27.13 -37.99 -12.06
N VAL A 551 -25.89 -38.26 -12.52
CA VAL A 551 -25.64 -39.24 -13.59
C VAL A 551 -25.93 -40.66 -13.11
N LEU A 552 -25.52 -41.01 -11.90
CA LEU A 552 -25.81 -42.32 -11.31
C LEU A 552 -27.32 -42.54 -11.13
N LEU A 553 -28.06 -41.52 -10.70
CA LEU A 553 -29.52 -41.56 -10.60
C LEU A 553 -30.19 -41.74 -11.97
N LYS A 554 -29.75 -41.01 -13.00
CA LYS A 554 -30.25 -41.18 -14.37
C LYS A 554 -29.93 -42.56 -14.93
N SER A 555 -28.72 -43.08 -14.67
CA SER A 555 -28.30 -44.42 -15.09
C SER A 555 -29.16 -45.49 -14.42
N LYS A 556 -29.40 -45.38 -13.11
CA LYS A 556 -30.26 -46.29 -12.37
C LYS A 556 -31.69 -46.24 -12.90
N LYS A 557 -32.23 -45.04 -13.16
CA LYS A 557 -33.56 -44.86 -13.76
C LYS A 557 -33.66 -45.47 -15.17
N LEU A 558 -32.61 -45.36 -15.98
CA LEU A 558 -32.54 -45.98 -17.30
C LEU A 558 -32.53 -47.52 -17.20
N GLN A 559 -31.83 -48.08 -16.21
CA GLN A 559 -31.82 -49.52 -15.93
C GLN A 559 -33.17 -50.03 -15.41
N ASP A 560 -33.82 -49.26 -14.53
CA ASP A 560 -35.08 -49.63 -13.89
C ASP A 560 -36.29 -49.54 -14.85
N VAL A 561 -36.31 -48.53 -15.75
CA VAL A 561 -37.46 -48.23 -16.63
C VAL A 561 -37.27 -48.76 -18.06
N GLY A 562 -36.04 -49.09 -18.47
CA GLY A 562 -35.70 -49.54 -19.82
C GLY A 562 -35.58 -48.39 -20.83
N TRP A 563 -34.64 -48.53 -21.79
CA TRP A 563 -34.29 -47.45 -22.74
C TRP A 563 -35.45 -47.04 -23.68
N GLU A 564 -36.39 -47.94 -23.95
CA GLU A 564 -37.54 -47.73 -24.85
C GLU A 564 -38.58 -46.76 -24.28
N HIS A 565 -38.67 -46.64 -22.95
CA HIS A 565 -39.68 -45.82 -22.28
C HIS A 565 -39.17 -44.45 -21.81
N VAL A 566 -37.87 -44.17 -21.94
CA VAL A 566 -37.26 -42.91 -21.49
C VAL A 566 -37.46 -41.76 -22.49
N SER A 567 -37.61 -42.05 -23.79
CA SER A 567 -37.79 -41.02 -24.84
C SER A 567 -39.14 -40.28 -24.75
N LEU A 568 -40.19 -40.94 -24.25
CA LEU A 568 -41.55 -40.37 -24.15
C LEU A 568 -41.69 -39.31 -23.06
N TYR A 569 -40.79 -39.27 -22.07
CA TYR A 569 -40.83 -38.31 -20.97
C TYR A 569 -40.06 -37.01 -21.24
N HIS A 570 -39.15 -36.96 -22.21
CA HIS A 570 -38.44 -35.71 -22.59
C HIS A 570 -39.32 -34.70 -23.34
N ILE A 571 -40.56 -35.07 -23.68
CA ILE A 571 -41.53 -34.19 -24.38
C ILE A 571 -42.30 -33.29 -23.40
N TYR A 572 -42.33 -33.58 -22.09
CA TYR A 572 -43.16 -32.83 -21.13
C TYR A 572 -42.42 -31.86 -20.20
N ILE A 573 -41.10 -31.67 -20.37
CA ILE A 573 -40.36 -30.63 -19.63
C ILE A 573 -39.44 -29.91 -20.63
N ARG A 574 -40.00 -28.91 -21.33
CA ARG A 574 -39.25 -27.81 -21.94
C ARG A 574 -39.71 -26.51 -21.31
#